data_AF-A0A5S9PQM3-F1
#
_entry.id   AF-A0A5S9PQM3-F1
#
_cell.length_a   1.000
_cell.length_b   1.000
_cell.length_c   1.000
_cell.angle_alpha   90.00
_cell.angle_beta   90.00
_cell.angle_gamma   90.00
#
_symmetry.space_group_name_H-M   'P 1'
#
loop_
_entity.id
_entity.type
_entity.pdbx_description
1 polymer ?
#
loop_
_entity_poly.entity_id
_entity_poly.type
_entity_poly.pdbx_seq_one_letter_code
_entity_poly.pdbx_strand_id
1 'polypeptide(L)'
;MTRSCRNGNCGRCDCQLLSGQVKLSNGNIVQATANVALCISYALSNVQFQSIPLIQQPSYWRCQLKGTQHLRLPAGRQTPPHAGDICALLHEDTVEINEAVRVEGRNIILQKPIQFAKQAAGLSMITIDRQYQGRYSLWRETPLQTLLLWDNINYLSAVAAQAAYRKSPDTGSYIVYFNRNTC
;
A
#
# COMPACT_ATOMS: atom_id res chain seq x y z
N MET A 1 3.83 2.39 -2.16
CA MET A 1 5.11 2.46 -2.91
C MET A 1 6.27 2.70 -1.95
N THR A 2 7.27 1.82 -1.88
CA THR A 2 8.59 2.21 -1.36
C THR A 2 9.13 3.32 -2.25
N ARG A 3 8.94 4.57 -1.82
CA ARG A 3 9.51 5.70 -2.54
C ARG A 3 11.02 5.53 -2.57
N SER A 4 11.55 5.31 -3.76
CA SER A 4 12.94 5.65 -4.01
C SER A 4 13.08 7.16 -3.78
N CYS A 5 14.16 7.55 -3.12
CA CYS A 5 14.64 8.92 -2.98
C CYS A 5 14.85 9.65 -4.32
N ARG A 6 14.79 8.93 -5.46
CA ARG A 6 15.01 9.43 -6.82
C ARG A 6 16.38 10.09 -7.04
N ASN A 7 17.35 9.77 -6.18
CA ASN A 7 18.73 10.26 -6.30
C ASN A 7 19.77 9.16 -6.02
N GLY A 8 19.36 7.89 -5.97
CA GLY A 8 20.27 6.74 -5.78
C GLY A 8 20.73 6.48 -4.34
N ASN A 9 20.40 7.33 -3.36
CA ASN A 9 20.99 7.25 -2.03
C ASN A 9 20.31 6.27 -1.05
N CYS A 10 19.05 5.91 -1.29
CA CYS A 10 18.28 5.13 -0.31
C CYS A 10 18.37 3.60 -0.48
N GLY A 11 19.01 3.11 -1.54
CA GLY A 11 19.13 1.68 -1.86
C GLY A 11 17.84 0.92 -2.19
N ARG A 12 16.66 1.56 -2.02
CA ARG A 12 15.34 0.90 -2.15
C ARG A 12 14.96 0.48 -3.56
N CYS A 13 15.67 0.99 -4.56
CA CYS A 13 15.46 0.66 -5.97
C CYS A 13 16.70 0.02 -6.59
N ASP A 14 17.58 -0.52 -5.76
CA ASP A 14 18.78 -1.20 -6.24
C ASP A 14 18.38 -2.56 -6.81
N CYS A 15 18.97 -2.88 -7.95
CA CYS A 15 18.73 -4.12 -8.66
C CYS A 15 20.02 -4.57 -9.34
N GLN A 16 20.14 -5.88 -9.56
CA GLN A 16 21.25 -6.43 -10.30
C GLN A 16 20.95 -6.38 -11.81
N LEU A 17 21.77 -5.63 -12.55
CA LEU A 17 21.84 -5.63 -14.01
C LEU A 17 22.58 -6.91 -14.46
N LEU A 18 21.86 -7.78 -15.17
CA LEU A 18 22.36 -9.07 -15.67
C LEU A 18 22.91 -8.97 -17.10
N SER A 19 22.36 -8.09 -17.94
CA SER A 19 22.83 -7.86 -19.31
C SER A 19 22.55 -6.42 -19.76
N GLY A 20 23.28 -5.96 -20.78
CA GLY A 20 23.15 -4.63 -21.37
C GLY A 20 23.97 -3.55 -20.67
N GLN A 21 23.63 -2.29 -20.97
CA GLN A 21 24.32 -1.10 -20.49
C GLN A 21 23.33 -0.02 -20.05
N VAL A 22 23.67 0.67 -18.97
CA VAL A 22 22.92 1.83 -18.47
C VAL A 22 23.85 3.02 -18.28
N LYS A 23 23.31 4.23 -18.48
CA LYS A 23 23.93 5.49 -18.10
C LYS A 23 23.30 5.99 -16.80
N LEU A 24 24.12 6.36 -15.82
CA LEU A 24 23.67 6.97 -14.58
C LEU A 24 23.44 8.48 -14.74
N SER A 25 22.70 9.09 -13.82
CA SER A 25 22.42 10.54 -13.82
C SER A 25 23.67 11.42 -13.75
N ASN A 26 24.75 10.92 -13.16
CA ASN A 26 26.06 11.59 -13.13
C ASN A 26 26.87 11.45 -14.44
N GLY A 27 26.30 10.80 -15.46
CA GLY A 27 26.93 10.59 -16.76
C GLY A 27 27.71 9.28 -16.89
N ASN A 28 27.98 8.58 -15.78
CA ASN A 28 28.76 7.33 -15.81
C ASN A 28 28.01 6.22 -16.53
N ILE A 29 28.71 5.46 -17.36
CA ILE A 29 28.15 4.28 -18.03
C ILE A 29 28.55 3.05 -17.23
N VAL A 30 27.56 2.19 -16.93
CA VAL A 30 27.72 0.94 -16.21
C VAL A 30 27.29 -0.20 -17.11
N GLN A 31 28.16 -1.20 -17.28
CA GLN A 31 27.87 -2.42 -18.03
C GLN A 31 27.56 -3.58 -17.08
N ALA A 32 26.75 -4.52 -17.54
CA ALA A 32 26.50 -5.76 -16.81
C ALA A 32 27.78 -6.61 -16.66
N THR A 33 27.96 -7.37 -15.57
CA THR A 33 27.07 -7.52 -14.42
C THR A 33 27.34 -6.47 -13.34
N ALA A 34 26.33 -5.72 -12.89
CA ALA A 34 26.50 -4.67 -11.90
C ALA A 34 25.24 -4.42 -11.06
N ASN A 35 25.40 -3.91 -9.84
CA ASN A 35 24.28 -3.37 -9.06
C ASN A 35 24.05 -1.91 -9.43
N VAL A 36 22.81 -1.56 -9.78
CA VAL A 36 22.43 -0.21 -10.17
C VAL A 36 21.14 0.22 -9.49
N ALA A 37 21.06 1.51 -9.15
CA ALA A 37 19.83 2.11 -8.66
C ALA A 37 18.94 2.51 -9.85
N LEU A 38 17.77 1.87 -9.98
CA LEU A 38 16.85 2.10 -11.11
C LEU A 38 16.44 3.57 -11.25
N CYS A 39 16.29 4.29 -10.13
CA CYS A 39 15.77 5.65 -10.14
C CYS A 39 16.70 6.70 -10.77
N ILE A 40 17.96 6.35 -11.05
CA ILE A 40 18.96 7.22 -11.68
C ILE A 40 19.61 6.58 -12.91
N SER A 41 19.08 5.45 -13.40
CA SER A 41 19.68 4.69 -14.50
C SER A 41 18.84 4.82 -15.78
N TYR A 42 19.52 5.02 -16.91
CA TYR A 42 18.92 5.13 -18.25
C TYR A 42 19.49 4.04 -19.15
N ALA A 43 18.64 3.19 -19.73
CA ALA A 43 19.10 2.12 -20.61
C ALA A 43 19.70 2.68 -21.92
N LEU A 44 20.86 2.17 -22.31
CA LEU A 44 21.53 2.47 -23.59
C LEU A 44 21.46 1.30 -24.58
N SER A 45 21.04 0.13 -24.12
CA SER A 45 20.84 -1.09 -24.90
C SER A 45 19.73 -1.93 -24.27
N ASN A 46 19.41 -3.07 -24.87
CA ASN A 46 18.52 -4.04 -24.24
C ASN A 46 19.13 -4.52 -22.92
N VAL A 47 18.39 -4.35 -21.83
CA VAL A 47 18.82 -4.68 -20.47
C VAL A 47 17.98 -5.78 -19.86
N GLN A 48 18.61 -6.59 -19.01
CA GLN A 48 17.93 -7.56 -18.18
C GLN A 48 18.29 -7.31 -16.71
N PHE A 49 17.29 -7.29 -15.83
CA PHE A 49 17.47 -7.18 -14.38
C PHE A 49 17.05 -8.48 -13.69
N GLN A 50 17.76 -8.87 -12.64
CA GLN A 50 17.47 -10.10 -11.90
C GLN A 50 16.12 -10.03 -11.18
N SER A 51 15.83 -8.90 -10.55
CA SER A 51 14.55 -8.61 -9.91
C SER A 51 14.34 -7.10 -9.85
N ILE A 52 13.12 -6.65 -10.14
CA ILE A 52 12.72 -5.27 -9.90
C ILE A 52 12.11 -5.24 -8.50
N PRO A 53 12.58 -4.39 -7.56
CA PRO A 53 11.99 -4.27 -6.24
C PRO A 53 10.60 -3.59 -6.34
N LEU A 54 9.62 -4.32 -6.87
CA LEU A 54 8.22 -3.95 -6.98
C LEU A 54 7.49 -4.26 -5.68
N ILE A 55 7.96 -3.76 -4.55
CA ILE A 55 7.10 -3.73 -3.36
C ILE A 55 6.31 -2.43 -3.40
N GLN A 56 5.26 -2.40 -4.21
CA GLN A 56 4.15 -1.48 -3.97
C GLN A 56 3.49 -1.91 -2.66
N GLN A 57 4.06 -1.49 -1.52
CA GLN A 57 3.26 -1.50 -0.30
C GLN A 57 2.04 -0.62 -0.58
N PRO A 58 0.81 -1.09 -0.32
CA PRO A 58 -0.39 -0.27 -0.33
C PRO A 58 -0.11 1.05 0.37
N SER A 59 -0.46 2.16 -0.27
CA SER A 59 -0.32 3.45 0.38
C SER A 59 -1.32 3.51 1.53
N TYR A 60 -0.86 3.95 2.71
CA TYR A 60 -1.63 3.97 3.95
C TYR A 60 -1.72 5.39 4.49
N TRP A 61 -2.94 5.79 4.90
CA TRP A 61 -3.20 7.09 5.53
C TRP A 61 -4.11 6.95 6.73
N ARG A 62 -3.88 7.76 7.78
CA ARG A 62 -4.84 7.97 8.87
C ARG A 62 -5.72 9.16 8.52
N CYS A 63 -6.95 8.89 8.13
CA CYS A 63 -7.89 9.87 7.63
C CYS A 63 -8.68 10.49 8.77
N GLN A 64 -8.98 11.79 8.62
CA GLN A 64 -10.00 12.45 9.40
C GLN A 64 -11.31 12.41 8.61
N LEU A 65 -12.37 11.91 9.26
CA LEU A 65 -13.72 11.97 8.71
C LEU A 65 -14.22 13.41 8.72
N LYS A 66 -14.70 13.90 7.57
CA LYS A 66 -15.27 15.25 7.40
C LYS A 66 -16.75 15.25 7.05
N GLY A 67 -17.26 14.10 6.63
CA GLY A 67 -18.66 13.84 6.31
C GLY A 67 -18.81 12.36 5.96
N THR A 68 -20.03 11.91 5.69
CA THR A 68 -20.31 10.48 5.42
C THR A 68 -19.58 9.93 4.20
N GLN A 69 -19.18 10.77 3.25
CA GLN A 69 -18.39 10.38 2.06
C GLN A 69 -17.07 11.14 1.95
N HIS A 70 -16.74 11.98 2.93
CA HIS A 70 -15.62 12.92 2.82
C HIS A 70 -14.54 12.58 3.83
N LEU A 71 -13.35 12.29 3.32
CA LEU A 71 -12.14 12.04 4.10
C LEU A 71 -11.12 13.14 3.88
N ARG A 72 -10.33 13.42 4.92
CA ARG A 72 -9.16 14.28 4.81
C ARG A 72 -7.92 13.52 5.23
N LEU A 73 -6.95 13.44 4.33
CA LEU A 73 -5.65 12.86 4.58
C LEU A 73 -4.86 13.70 5.60
N PRO A 74 -3.95 13.08 6.38
CA PRO A 74 -3.15 13.81 7.35
C PRO A 74 -2.22 14.79 6.62
N ALA A 75 -1.72 15.79 7.34
CA ALA A 75 -0.64 16.62 6.82
C ALA A 75 0.62 15.75 6.64
N GLY A 76 1.30 15.89 5.51
CA GLY A 76 2.51 15.13 5.25
C GLY A 76 2.86 15.04 3.77
N ARG A 77 4.00 14.42 3.48
CA ARG A 77 4.53 14.25 2.12
C ARG A 77 3.95 13.05 1.37
N GLN A 78 2.98 12.32 1.93
CA GLN A 78 2.37 11.17 1.27
C GLN A 78 1.53 11.62 0.08
N THR A 79 1.66 10.93 -1.06
CA THR A 79 0.85 11.21 -2.25
C THR A 79 -0.57 10.77 -1.89
N PRO A 80 -1.60 11.54 -2.21
CA PRO A 80 -2.99 11.07 -2.17
C PRO A 80 -3.22 9.89 -3.11
N PRO A 81 -4.31 9.12 -2.96
CA PRO A 81 -4.77 8.22 -4.03
C PRO A 81 -5.17 9.03 -5.27
N HIS A 82 -5.37 8.35 -6.40
CA HIS A 82 -5.95 8.94 -7.60
C HIS A 82 -7.47 8.73 -7.63
N ALA A 83 -8.16 9.54 -8.44
CA ALA A 83 -9.56 9.27 -8.74
C ALA A 83 -9.68 7.92 -9.47
N GLY A 84 -10.62 7.07 -9.04
CA GLY A 84 -10.82 5.72 -9.54
C GLY A 84 -10.06 4.61 -8.79
N ASP A 85 -9.19 4.96 -7.85
CA ASP A 85 -8.51 3.99 -6.99
C ASP A 85 -9.52 3.32 -6.04
N ILE A 86 -9.41 2.00 -5.91
CA ILE A 86 -10.16 1.24 -4.90
C ILE A 86 -9.42 1.32 -3.58
N CYS A 87 -10.17 1.55 -2.51
CA CYS A 87 -9.65 1.75 -1.17
C CYS A 87 -10.36 0.83 -0.19
N ALA A 88 -9.62 0.32 0.79
CA ALA A 88 -10.19 -0.26 2.00
C ALA A 88 -10.09 0.74 3.16
N LEU A 89 -11.21 0.93 3.82
CA LEU A 89 -11.39 1.73 5.01
C LEU A 89 -11.38 0.81 6.22
N LEU A 90 -10.44 1.04 7.13
CA LEU A 90 -10.18 0.21 8.29
C LEU A 90 -10.52 1.00 9.54
N HIS A 91 -11.47 0.49 10.33
CA HIS A 91 -11.91 1.09 11.58
C HIS A 91 -12.26 0.00 12.60
N GLU A 92 -11.61 0.02 13.76
CA GLU A 92 -11.80 -0.99 14.83
C GLU A 92 -11.79 -2.43 14.28
N ASP A 93 -12.93 -3.11 14.30
CA ASP A 93 -13.10 -4.49 13.84
C ASP A 93 -13.78 -4.60 12.47
N THR A 94 -13.78 -3.50 11.71
CA THR A 94 -14.51 -3.39 10.44
C THR A 94 -13.61 -2.97 9.30
N VAL A 95 -13.88 -3.57 8.13
CA VAL A 95 -13.31 -3.21 6.84
C VAL A 95 -14.44 -2.88 5.87
N GLU A 96 -14.38 -1.70 5.25
CA GLU A 96 -15.30 -1.29 4.18
C GLU A 96 -14.55 -0.99 2.90
N ILE A 97 -15.01 -1.54 1.78
CA ILE A 97 -14.42 -1.30 0.46
C ILE A 97 -15.17 -0.17 -0.24
N ASN A 98 -14.42 0.79 -0.77
CA ASN A 98 -14.95 1.98 -1.41
C ASN A 98 -14.04 2.42 -2.56
N GLU A 99 -14.46 3.43 -3.30
CA GLU A 99 -13.70 4.01 -4.42
C GLU A 99 -13.51 5.51 -4.19
N ALA A 100 -12.31 6.02 -4.45
CA ALA A 100 -12.03 7.45 -4.44
C ALA A 100 -12.54 8.08 -5.74
N VAL A 101 -13.73 8.68 -5.72
CA VAL A 101 -14.32 9.29 -6.93
C VAL A 101 -13.70 10.64 -7.28
N ARG A 102 -13.25 11.39 -6.27
CA ARG A 102 -12.62 12.71 -6.46
C ARG A 102 -11.55 12.94 -5.40
N VAL A 103 -10.45 13.56 -5.83
CA VAL A 103 -9.30 13.86 -5.00
C VAL A 103 -8.90 15.32 -5.19
N GLU A 104 -8.99 16.11 -4.12
CA GLU A 104 -8.70 17.54 -4.12
C GLU A 104 -7.61 17.85 -3.11
N GLY A 105 -6.36 17.75 -3.57
CA GLY A 105 -5.21 17.81 -2.69
C GLY A 105 -5.28 16.71 -1.64
N ARG A 106 -5.70 17.03 -0.42
CA ARG A 106 -5.81 16.08 0.69
C ARG A 106 -7.25 15.66 1.01
N ASN A 107 -8.24 16.23 0.34
CA ASN A 107 -9.63 15.85 0.54
C ASN A 107 -10.01 14.77 -0.47
N ILE A 108 -10.58 13.68 0.03
CA ILE A 108 -11.02 12.53 -0.77
C ILE A 108 -12.53 12.44 -0.65
N ILE A 109 -13.20 12.32 -1.79
CA ILE A 109 -14.63 12.02 -1.86
C ILE A 109 -14.75 10.57 -2.29
N LEU A 110 -15.56 9.82 -1.53
CA LEU A 110 -15.81 8.40 -1.75
C LEU A 110 -17.11 8.18 -2.52
N GLN A 111 -17.17 7.07 -3.26
CA GLN A 111 -18.38 6.69 -4.01
C GLN A 111 -19.57 6.42 -3.10
N LYS A 112 -19.37 5.65 -2.02
CA LYS A 112 -20.44 5.23 -1.10
C LYS A 112 -20.28 5.88 0.27
N PRO A 113 -21.38 6.14 1.00
CA PRO A 113 -21.30 6.62 2.37
C PRO A 113 -20.73 5.55 3.31
N ILE A 114 -19.84 5.99 4.19
CA ILE A 114 -19.17 5.18 5.22
C ILE A 114 -20.20 4.79 6.28
N GLN A 115 -20.36 3.49 6.52
CA GLN A 115 -21.44 2.97 7.35
C GLN A 115 -21.21 3.20 8.86
N PHE A 116 -19.95 3.20 9.31
CA PHE A 116 -19.56 3.38 10.72
C PHE A 116 -19.24 4.85 11.09
N ALA A 117 -19.68 5.82 10.28
CA ALA A 117 -19.32 7.24 10.38
C ALA A 117 -19.67 7.95 11.70
N LYS A 118 -20.58 7.40 12.53
CA LYS A 118 -21.08 8.09 13.73
C LYS A 118 -20.12 8.06 14.93
N GLN A 119 -19.08 7.22 14.92
CA GLN A 119 -18.25 6.95 16.10
C GLN A 119 -16.73 6.93 15.81
N ALA A 120 -16.31 7.22 14.57
CA ALA A 120 -14.95 6.88 14.14
C ALA A 120 -13.86 7.84 14.65
N ALA A 121 -13.31 7.56 15.83
CA ALA A 121 -12.06 8.14 16.31
C ALA A 121 -10.86 7.36 15.73
N GLY A 122 -10.48 7.68 14.49
CA GLY A 122 -9.28 7.10 13.86
C GLY A 122 -9.59 6.11 12.75
N LEU A 123 -9.90 6.65 11.57
CA LEU A 123 -10.07 5.88 10.35
C LEU A 123 -8.73 5.71 9.63
N SER A 124 -8.42 4.49 9.21
CA SER A 124 -7.30 4.22 8.32
C SER A 124 -7.80 3.92 6.91
N MET A 125 -7.06 4.35 5.89
CA MET A 125 -7.36 4.06 4.49
C MET A 125 -6.12 3.43 3.85
N ILE A 126 -6.33 2.38 3.05
CA ILE A 126 -5.31 1.80 2.17
C ILE A 126 -5.82 1.68 0.74
N THR A 127 -4.98 1.94 -0.26
CA THR A 127 -5.30 1.62 -1.66
C THR A 127 -5.09 0.14 -1.93
N ILE A 128 -6.01 -0.50 -2.64
CA ILE A 128 -5.95 -1.92 -2.98
C ILE A 128 -6.13 -2.16 -4.47
N ASP A 129 -5.74 -3.35 -4.92
CA ASP A 129 -5.99 -3.77 -6.30
C ASP A 129 -7.49 -3.91 -6.57
N ARG A 130 -7.91 -3.53 -7.78
CA ARG A 130 -9.33 -3.57 -8.20
C ARG A 130 -10.00 -4.93 -8.05
N GLN A 131 -9.23 -6.01 -8.18
CA GLN A 131 -9.75 -7.36 -8.04
C GLN A 131 -9.96 -7.74 -6.57
N TYR A 132 -9.23 -7.11 -5.63
CA TYR A 132 -9.26 -7.35 -4.17
C TYR A 132 -9.31 -8.83 -3.74
N GLN A 133 -8.91 -9.75 -4.62
CA GLN A 133 -9.00 -11.19 -4.45
C GLN A 133 -7.63 -11.78 -4.13
N GLY A 134 -7.63 -12.80 -3.28
CA GLY A 134 -6.46 -13.60 -2.97
C GLY A 134 -6.79 -14.72 -2.00
N ARG A 135 -5.74 -15.31 -1.44
CA ARG A 135 -5.82 -16.48 -0.53
C ARG A 135 -5.38 -16.14 0.88
N TYR A 136 -5.52 -14.89 1.28
CA TYR A 136 -5.16 -14.46 2.62
C TYR A 136 -6.38 -13.92 3.35
N SER A 137 -6.35 -14.04 4.66
CA SER A 137 -7.32 -13.42 5.55
C SER A 137 -6.58 -12.64 6.64
N LEU A 138 -7.18 -11.55 7.07
CA LEU A 138 -6.77 -10.79 8.23
C LEU A 138 -7.68 -11.11 9.40
N TRP A 139 -7.05 -11.45 10.52
CA TRP A 139 -7.71 -11.79 11.77
C TRP A 139 -7.23 -10.89 12.90
N ARG A 140 -8.12 -10.64 13.86
CA ARG A 140 -7.80 -10.05 15.16
C ARG A 140 -7.90 -11.14 16.22
N GLU A 141 -6.81 -11.35 16.94
CA GLU A 141 -6.75 -12.23 18.09
C GLU A 141 -6.69 -11.41 19.37
N THR A 142 -7.58 -11.75 20.30
CA THR A 142 -7.62 -11.21 21.65
C THR A 142 -7.65 -12.38 22.64
N PRO A 143 -7.37 -12.18 23.94
CA PRO A 143 -7.46 -13.26 24.93
C PRO A 143 -8.84 -13.93 24.99
N LEU A 144 -9.90 -13.24 24.57
CA LEU A 144 -11.29 -13.70 24.68
C LEU A 144 -11.84 -14.30 23.39
N GLN A 145 -11.32 -13.87 22.23
CA GLN A 145 -11.88 -14.25 20.93
C GLN A 145 -10.90 -14.05 19.79
N THR A 146 -11.14 -14.79 18.71
CA THR A 146 -10.51 -14.61 17.39
C THR A 146 -11.59 -14.17 16.40
N LEU A 147 -11.39 -13.03 15.76
CA LEU A 147 -12.34 -12.41 14.85
C LEU A 147 -11.75 -12.28 13.45
N LEU A 148 -12.49 -12.75 12.44
CA LEU A 148 -12.16 -12.52 11.04
C LEU A 148 -12.52 -11.07 10.68
N LEU A 149 -11.52 -10.29 10.28
CA LEU A 149 -11.71 -8.89 9.86
C LEU A 149 -11.95 -8.78 8.36
N TRP A 150 -11.18 -9.54 7.58
CA TRP A 150 -11.22 -9.45 6.13
C TRP A 150 -10.72 -10.73 5.49
N ASP A 151 -11.50 -11.29 4.57
CA ASP A 151 -11.20 -12.54 3.89
C ASP A 151 -10.95 -12.39 2.38
N ASN A 152 -10.32 -13.41 1.79
CA ASN A 152 -10.04 -13.55 0.36
C ASN A 152 -9.28 -12.36 -0.24
N ILE A 153 -8.29 -11.86 0.50
CA ILE A 153 -7.46 -10.73 0.06
C ILE A 153 -6.10 -11.19 -0.44
N ASN A 154 -5.49 -10.35 -1.28
CA ASN A 154 -4.10 -10.55 -1.66
C ASN A 154 -3.15 -10.25 -0.48
N TYR A 155 -1.95 -10.83 -0.54
CA TYR A 155 -0.96 -10.72 0.53
C TYR A 155 -0.58 -9.27 0.87
N LEU A 156 -0.41 -8.42 -0.14
CA LEU A 156 0.02 -7.04 0.06
C LEU A 156 -1.03 -6.22 0.81
N SER A 157 -2.30 -6.39 0.43
CA SER A 157 -3.46 -5.80 1.11
C SER A 157 -3.56 -6.29 2.55
N ALA A 158 -3.37 -7.59 2.79
CA ALA A 158 -3.39 -8.18 4.14
C ALA A 158 -2.31 -7.60 5.05
N VAL A 159 -1.06 -7.52 4.57
CA VAL A 159 0.06 -6.96 5.33
C VAL A 159 -0.12 -5.46 5.59
N ALA A 160 -0.63 -4.71 4.61
CA ALA A 160 -0.90 -3.29 4.81
C ALA A 160 -2.02 -3.03 5.82
N ALA A 161 -3.10 -3.82 5.77
CA ALA A 161 -4.19 -3.74 6.72
C ALA A 161 -3.71 -4.13 8.14
N GLN A 162 -2.93 -5.20 8.28
CA GLN A 162 -2.29 -5.57 9.55
C GLN A 162 -1.44 -4.42 10.12
N ALA A 163 -0.62 -3.78 9.30
CA ALA A 163 0.22 -2.65 9.72
C ALA A 163 -0.60 -1.40 10.09
N ALA A 164 -1.73 -1.18 9.43
CA ALA A 164 -2.68 -0.11 9.73
C ALA A 164 -3.32 -0.30 11.11
N TYR A 165 -3.74 -1.52 11.42
CA TYR A 165 -4.38 -1.85 12.70
C TYR A 165 -3.43 -1.86 13.89
N ARG A 166 -2.19 -2.36 13.75
CA ARG A 166 -1.16 -2.30 14.81
C ARG A 166 -0.82 -0.88 15.27
N LYS A 167 -1.13 0.09 14.43
CA LYS A 167 -0.94 1.51 14.66
C LYS A 167 -2.12 2.14 15.40
N SER A 168 -3.25 1.44 15.55
CA SER A 168 -4.35 1.82 16.41
C SER A 168 -4.00 1.50 17.87
N PRO A 169 -4.43 2.28 18.87
CA PRO A 169 -4.10 2.05 20.29
C PRO A 169 -4.75 0.78 20.91
N ASP A 170 -5.22 -0.16 20.09
CA ASP A 170 -5.98 -1.32 20.54
C ASP A 170 -5.06 -2.49 20.94
N THR A 171 -5.52 -3.31 21.89
CA THR A 171 -4.74 -4.36 22.58
C THR A 171 -4.71 -5.71 21.85
N GLY A 172 -5.33 -5.81 20.67
CA GLY A 172 -5.40 -7.04 19.88
C GLY A 172 -4.14 -7.32 19.05
N SER A 173 -3.84 -8.60 18.85
CA SER A 173 -2.84 -9.05 17.87
C SER A 173 -3.49 -9.23 16.51
N TYR A 174 -2.97 -8.57 15.48
CA TYR A 174 -3.46 -8.71 14.11
C TYR A 174 -2.58 -9.69 13.35
N ILE A 175 -3.18 -10.73 12.78
CA ILE A 175 -2.49 -11.86 12.13
C ILE A 175 -3.02 -12.08 10.72
N VAL A 176 -2.10 -12.38 9.79
CA VAL A 176 -2.42 -12.71 8.40
C VAL A 176 -2.27 -14.21 8.22
N TYR A 177 -3.35 -14.89 7.85
CA TYR A 177 -3.35 -16.32 7.56
C TYR A 177 -3.46 -16.56 6.06
N PHE A 178 -2.84 -17.65 5.58
CA PHE A 178 -3.01 -18.15 4.22
C PHE A 178 -4.09 -19.24 4.20
N ASN A 179 -5.13 -19.03 3.40
CA ASN A 179 -6.24 -19.95 3.22
C ASN A 179 -5.84 -21.05 2.25
N ARG A 180 -5.68 -22.26 2.75
CA ARG A 180 -5.33 -23.44 1.93
C ARG A 180 -6.53 -24.00 1.14
N ASN A 181 -7.75 -23.56 1.41
CA ASN A 181 -8.98 -24.21 0.95
C ASN A 181 -9.80 -23.45 -0.11
N THR A 182 -9.28 -22.40 -0.74
CA THR A 182 -9.93 -21.74 -1.88
C THR A 182 -9.36 -22.27 -3.21
N CYS A 183 -9.93 -23.39 -3.66
CA CYS A 183 -9.80 -23.89 -5.04
C CYS A 183 -11.01 -23.43 -5.85
#